data_AF-A0A2D8XNC9-F1
#
_entry.id   AF-A0A2D8XNC9-F1
#
_cell.length_a   1.000
_cell.length_b   1.000
_cell.length_c   1.000
_cell.angle_alpha   90.00
_cell.angle_beta   90.00
_cell.angle_gamma   90.00
#
_symmetry.space_group_name_H-M   'P 1'
#
loop_
_entity.id
_entity.type
_entity.pdbx_description
1 polymer ?
#
loop_
_entity_poly.entity_id
_entity_poly.type
_entity_poly.pdbx_seq_one_letter_code
_entity_poly.pdbx_strand_id
1 'polypeptide(L)'
;MGLIYKSKNVTTAERDLVKRLTKQCLKEIVKSKWEITGPRSEKLTVAKVWDKLYLKVKCRGQASYGGKNYMCIDVSQYRKGRTFQHEYARIKNDPIIGEGTFATPEDALMLIVAHEVAHLIHDNYFIYTRWLREGDNTPHGKNWQKIYRILRREIVNKNMVKDVDPEKKVA
;
A
#
# COMPACT_ATOMS: atom_id res chain seq x y z
N MET A 1 -4.90 -7.95 19.07
CA MET A 1 -3.48 -7.82 18.66
C MET A 1 -3.33 -8.41 17.28
N GLY A 2 -2.98 -7.60 16.27
CA GLY A 2 -2.83 -8.06 14.89
C GLY A 2 -1.85 -9.21 14.76
N LEU A 3 -2.24 -10.26 14.05
CA LEU A 3 -1.45 -11.48 13.90
C LEU A 3 -0.46 -11.32 12.75
N ILE A 4 0.83 -11.44 13.02
CA ILE A 4 1.88 -11.39 12.00
C ILE A 4 2.53 -12.75 11.87
N TYR A 5 2.47 -13.32 10.68
CA TYR A 5 3.16 -14.56 10.33
C TYR A 5 4.32 -14.27 9.39
N LYS A 6 5.52 -14.77 9.71
CA LYS A 6 6.65 -14.79 8.78
C LYS A 6 6.91 -16.21 8.30
N SER A 7 7.10 -16.37 7.00
CA SER A 7 7.54 -17.65 6.44
C SER A 7 8.97 -17.98 6.91
N LYS A 8 9.36 -19.27 6.89
CA LYS A 8 10.67 -19.74 7.37
C LYS A 8 11.85 -19.01 6.72
N ASN A 9 11.72 -18.68 5.44
CA ASN A 9 12.76 -18.01 4.64
C ASN A 9 12.72 -16.47 4.68
N VAL A 10 11.99 -15.90 5.65
CA VAL A 10 11.91 -14.46 5.92
C VAL A 10 12.60 -14.16 7.25
N THR A 11 13.53 -13.23 7.20
CA THR A 11 14.26 -12.73 8.38
C THR A 11 13.33 -11.93 9.29
N THR A 12 13.70 -11.78 10.56
CA THR A 12 12.94 -10.93 11.49
C THR A 12 12.98 -9.46 11.04
N ALA A 13 14.13 -8.99 10.56
CA ALA A 13 14.28 -7.62 10.04
C ALA A 13 13.33 -7.33 8.86
N GLU A 14 13.21 -8.24 7.89
CA GLU A 14 12.26 -8.07 6.77
C GLU A 14 10.80 -8.06 7.24
N ARG A 15 10.44 -8.94 8.19
CA ARG A 15 9.10 -8.93 8.78
C ARG A 15 8.81 -7.62 9.49
N ASP A 16 9.78 -7.11 10.26
CA ASP A 16 9.60 -5.88 11.03
C ASP A 16 9.63 -4.63 10.14
N LEU A 17 10.38 -4.68 9.03
CA LEU A 17 10.31 -3.69 7.95
C LEU A 17 8.88 -3.62 7.39
N VAL A 18 8.32 -4.74 6.90
CA VAL A 18 6.95 -4.76 6.35
C VAL A 18 5.94 -4.26 7.40
N LYS A 19 6.06 -4.71 8.65
CA LYS A 19 5.23 -4.24 9.76
C LYS A 19 5.30 -2.71 9.92
N ARG A 20 6.50 -2.13 9.87
CA ARG A 20 6.72 -0.67 9.97
C ARG A 20 6.07 0.07 8.81
N LEU A 21 6.29 -0.38 7.57
CA LEU A 21 5.72 0.22 6.37
C LEU A 21 4.18 0.15 6.38
N THR A 22 3.59 -0.98 6.78
CA THR A 22 2.13 -1.12 6.92
C THR A 22 1.60 -0.13 7.95
N LYS A 23 2.24 -0.02 9.12
CA LYS A 23 1.84 0.94 10.14
C LYS A 23 1.96 2.38 9.66
N GLN A 24 2.94 2.72 8.83
CA GLN A 24 3.07 4.05 8.23
C GLN A 24 1.89 4.38 7.32
N CYS A 25 1.49 3.45 6.45
CA CYS A 25 0.29 3.58 5.62
C CYS A 25 -0.98 3.74 6.47
N LEU A 26 -1.14 2.92 7.50
CA LEU A 26 -2.30 3.00 8.39
C LEU A 26 -2.34 4.33 9.16
N LYS A 27 -1.20 4.83 9.64
CA LYS A 27 -1.14 6.13 10.33
C LYS A 27 -1.61 7.29 9.45
N GLU A 28 -1.31 7.24 8.15
CA GLU A 28 -1.78 8.26 7.21
C GLU A 28 -3.27 8.12 6.92
N ILE A 29 -3.71 6.91 6.55
CA ILE A 29 -5.06 6.72 6.01
C ILE A 29 -6.17 6.90 7.06
N VAL A 30 -5.86 6.72 8.35
CA VAL A 30 -6.81 6.94 9.45
C VAL A 30 -6.88 8.40 9.92
N LYS A 31 -6.13 9.31 9.30
CA LYS A 31 -6.24 10.75 9.63
C LYS A 31 -7.64 11.25 9.30
N SER A 32 -8.18 12.10 10.17
CA SER A 32 -9.54 12.64 10.02
C SER A 32 -9.76 13.40 8.71
N LYS A 33 -8.72 14.04 8.15
CA LYS A 33 -8.79 14.74 6.85
C LYS A 33 -9.27 13.86 5.69
N TRP A 34 -9.16 12.53 5.80
CA TRP A 34 -9.59 11.60 4.76
C TRP A 34 -11.01 11.07 4.96
N GLU A 35 -11.65 11.39 6.09
CA GLU A 35 -13.04 11.03 6.40
C GLU A 35 -13.37 9.52 6.27
N ILE A 36 -12.37 8.63 6.39
CA ILE A 36 -12.58 7.18 6.36
C ILE A 36 -13.14 6.75 7.72
N THR A 37 -14.28 6.08 7.69
CA THR A 37 -15.03 5.70 8.89
C THR A 37 -15.27 4.19 8.96
N GLY A 38 -15.48 3.70 10.18
CA GLY A 38 -15.93 2.34 10.43
C GLY A 38 -17.45 2.23 10.57
N PRO A 39 -17.96 1.05 10.97
CA PRO A 39 -19.36 0.83 11.27
C PRO A 39 -19.92 1.91 12.21
N ARG A 40 -21.15 2.37 11.98
CA ARG A 40 -21.80 3.44 12.76
C ARG A 40 -21.01 4.76 12.74
N SER A 41 -20.33 5.04 11.63
CA SER A 41 -19.53 6.25 11.41
C SER A 41 -18.42 6.45 12.45
N GLU A 42 -17.94 5.37 13.06
CA GLU A 42 -16.91 5.47 14.08
C GLU A 42 -15.59 5.98 13.49
N LYS A 43 -14.85 6.75 14.31
CA LYS A 43 -13.49 7.13 13.96
C LYS A 43 -12.62 5.89 13.85
N LEU A 44 -11.97 5.75 12.69
CA LEU A 44 -11.01 4.69 12.44
C LEU A 44 -9.67 5.02 13.12
N THR A 45 -9.00 4.00 13.67
CA THR A 45 -7.68 4.15 14.29
C THR A 45 -6.75 3.05 13.82
N VAL A 46 -5.43 3.27 13.91
CA VAL A 46 -4.44 2.24 13.57
C VAL A 46 -4.69 0.97 14.38
N ALA A 47 -4.98 1.10 15.69
CA ALA A 47 -5.22 -0.06 16.54
C ALA A 47 -6.42 -0.90 16.05
N LYS A 48 -7.54 -0.26 15.72
CA LYS A 48 -8.75 -0.96 15.23
C LYS A 48 -8.52 -1.73 13.94
N VAL A 49 -7.77 -1.15 13.00
CA VAL A 49 -7.41 -1.83 11.74
C VAL A 49 -6.40 -2.93 12.01
N TRP A 50 -5.36 -2.61 12.78
CA TRP A 50 -4.25 -3.52 13.08
C TRP A 50 -4.70 -4.76 13.83
N ASP A 51 -5.60 -4.62 14.80
CA ASP A 51 -6.04 -5.74 15.63
C ASP A 51 -6.80 -6.82 14.88
N LYS A 52 -7.39 -6.48 13.74
CA LYS A 52 -8.10 -7.41 12.86
C LYS A 52 -7.22 -7.94 11.74
N LEU A 53 -6.09 -7.29 11.46
CA LEU A 53 -5.22 -7.64 10.36
C LEU A 53 -4.43 -8.93 10.64
N TYR A 54 -4.53 -9.89 9.73
CA TYR A 54 -3.56 -10.95 9.54
C TYR A 54 -2.53 -10.55 8.48
N LEU A 55 -1.29 -10.32 8.89
CA LEU A 55 -0.19 -9.94 8.00
C LEU A 55 0.77 -11.12 7.80
N LYS A 56 0.81 -11.66 6.59
CA LYS A 56 1.74 -12.70 6.17
C LYS A 56 2.90 -12.11 5.39
N VAL A 57 4.12 -12.39 5.81
CA VAL A 57 5.34 -12.05 5.06
C VAL A 57 5.95 -13.33 4.49
N LYS A 58 6.22 -13.32 3.18
CA LYS A 58 6.85 -14.43 2.43
C LYS A 58 8.00 -13.89 1.58
N CYS A 59 8.86 -14.79 1.11
CA CYS A 59 9.89 -14.47 0.11
C CYS A 59 9.94 -15.60 -0.90
N ARG A 60 9.04 -15.61 -1.89
CA ARG A 60 8.89 -16.72 -2.84
C ARG A 60 9.00 -16.30 -4.31
N GLY A 61 9.17 -15.00 -4.59
CA GLY A 61 9.10 -14.53 -5.98
C GLY A 61 7.67 -14.54 -6.52
N GLN A 62 6.68 -14.49 -5.64
CA GLN A 62 5.25 -14.51 -5.99
C GLN A 62 4.62 -13.14 -5.83
N ALA A 63 3.44 -12.95 -6.40
CA ALA A 63 2.63 -11.75 -6.17
C ALA A 63 2.29 -11.58 -4.68
N SER A 64 2.30 -10.32 -4.24
CA SER A 64 1.60 -9.87 -3.03
C SER A 64 0.10 -9.81 -3.30
N TYR A 65 -0.71 -9.89 -2.25
CA TYR A 65 -2.16 -9.75 -2.34
C TYR A 65 -2.74 -9.39 -0.98
N GLY A 66 -3.83 -8.63 -0.99
CA GLY A 66 -4.54 -8.16 0.19
C GLY A 66 -6.03 -8.23 0.00
N GLY A 67 -6.75 -8.11 1.10
CA GLY A 67 -8.20 -8.03 1.12
C GLY A 67 -8.73 -7.93 2.53
N LYS A 68 -9.98 -8.35 2.72
CA LYS A 68 -10.67 -8.26 4.02
C LYS A 68 -9.87 -8.91 5.16
N ASN A 69 -9.32 -8.05 6.04
CA ASN A 69 -8.57 -8.42 7.25
C ASN A 69 -7.28 -9.22 6.98
N TYR A 70 -6.78 -9.24 5.75
CA TYR A 70 -5.63 -10.06 5.38
C TYR A 70 -4.71 -9.30 4.41
N MET A 71 -3.41 -9.44 4.62
CA MET A 71 -2.39 -9.02 3.65
C MET A 71 -1.28 -10.07 3.57
N CYS A 72 -0.82 -10.36 2.36
CA CYS A 72 0.37 -11.15 2.09
C CYS A 72 1.37 -10.33 1.27
N ILE A 73 2.55 -10.09 1.86
CA ILE A 73 3.64 -9.33 1.23
C ILE A 73 4.78 -10.27 0.89
N ASP A 74 5.20 -10.28 -0.39
CA ASP A 74 6.41 -10.96 -0.85
C ASP A 74 7.60 -10.00 -0.87
N VAL A 75 8.64 -10.28 -0.09
CA VAL A 75 9.84 -9.43 0.02
C VAL A 75 10.96 -9.82 -0.95
N SER A 76 10.71 -10.72 -1.90
CA SER A 76 11.75 -11.18 -2.83
C SER A 76 12.31 -10.06 -3.72
N GLN A 77 11.49 -9.10 -4.14
CA GLN A 77 11.95 -7.96 -4.94
C GLN A 77 12.83 -7.01 -4.12
N TYR A 78 12.42 -6.74 -2.89
CA TYR A 78 13.24 -6.01 -1.90
C TYR A 78 14.60 -6.69 -1.70
N ARG A 79 14.60 -8.01 -1.47
CA ARG A 79 15.84 -8.78 -1.26
C ARG A 79 16.76 -8.78 -2.47
N LYS A 80 16.21 -8.72 -3.69
CA LYS A 80 16.96 -8.59 -4.94
C LYS A 80 17.46 -7.17 -5.21
N GLY A 81 17.20 -6.22 -4.31
CA GLY A 81 17.61 -4.83 -4.49
C GLY A 81 16.86 -4.11 -5.60
N ARG A 82 15.66 -4.57 -5.99
CA ARG A 82 14.89 -3.94 -7.07
C ARG A 82 14.28 -2.63 -6.58
N THR A 83 14.48 -1.59 -7.39
CA THR A 83 13.97 -0.24 -7.16
C THR A 83 12.81 0.13 -8.08
N PHE A 84 12.63 -0.59 -9.18
CA PHE A 84 11.47 -0.44 -10.08
C PHE A 84 10.32 -1.32 -9.61
N GLN A 85 9.10 -0.80 -9.63
CA GLN A 85 7.88 -1.56 -9.35
C GLN A 85 6.85 -1.41 -10.44
N HIS A 86 6.36 -2.55 -10.91
CA HIS A 86 5.23 -2.63 -11.81
C HIS A 86 3.91 -2.44 -11.06
N GLU A 87 2.94 -1.89 -11.76
CA GLU A 87 1.55 -1.82 -11.33
C GLU A 87 0.64 -2.55 -12.31
N TYR A 88 -0.62 -2.75 -11.91
CA TYR A 88 -1.60 -3.42 -12.76
C TYR A 88 -1.80 -2.66 -14.08
N ALA A 89 -2.01 -3.40 -15.17
CA ALA A 89 -2.13 -2.85 -16.53
C ALA A 89 -3.15 -1.70 -16.65
N ARG A 90 -4.22 -1.73 -15.84
CA ARG A 90 -5.27 -0.70 -15.82
C ARG A 90 -4.87 0.63 -15.14
N ILE A 91 -3.82 0.63 -14.33
CA ILE A 91 -3.34 1.83 -13.61
C ILE A 91 -1.87 2.14 -13.90
N LYS A 92 -1.12 1.28 -14.60
CA LYS A 92 0.33 1.43 -14.80
C LYS A 92 0.75 2.78 -15.37
N ASN A 93 -0.07 3.38 -16.24
CA ASN A 93 0.19 4.67 -16.88
C ASN A 93 -0.38 5.86 -16.11
N ASP A 94 -0.96 5.65 -14.92
CA ASP A 94 -1.50 6.74 -14.13
C ASP A 94 -0.37 7.60 -13.54
N PRO A 95 -0.43 8.94 -13.67
CA PRO A 95 0.66 9.82 -13.24
C PRO A 95 0.89 9.85 -11.73
N ILE A 96 -0.02 9.30 -10.91
CA ILE A 96 0.08 9.30 -9.45
C ILE A 96 0.23 7.87 -8.92
N ILE A 97 -0.58 6.92 -9.42
CA ILE A 97 -0.66 5.54 -8.92
C ILE A 97 -0.04 4.50 -9.86
N GLY A 98 0.58 4.93 -10.95
CA GLY A 98 1.21 4.05 -11.94
C GLY A 98 2.52 3.42 -11.46
N GLU A 99 3.15 2.70 -12.36
CA GLU A 99 4.47 2.08 -12.10
C GLU A 99 5.57 3.15 -11.96
N GLY A 100 6.75 2.76 -11.47
CA GLY A 100 7.86 3.71 -11.39
C GLY A 100 9.10 3.22 -10.67
N THR A 101 10.15 4.04 -10.74
CA THR A 101 11.45 3.82 -10.11
C THR A 101 11.57 4.60 -8.80
N PHE A 102 12.18 3.97 -7.79
CA PHE A 102 12.35 4.53 -6.45
C PHE A 102 13.82 4.66 -6.06
N ALA A 103 14.10 5.54 -5.11
CA ALA A 103 15.46 5.79 -4.64
C ALA A 103 16.11 4.54 -4.01
N THR A 104 15.31 3.73 -3.30
CA THR A 104 15.79 2.52 -2.62
C THR A 104 14.85 1.32 -2.79
N PRO A 105 15.33 0.08 -2.55
CA PRO A 105 14.46 -1.10 -2.52
C PRO A 105 13.39 -1.05 -1.42
N GLU A 106 13.65 -0.34 -0.32
CA GLU A 106 12.66 -0.12 0.74
C GLU A 106 11.52 0.78 0.25
N ASP A 107 11.83 1.85 -0.49
CA ASP A 107 10.84 2.73 -1.10
C ASP A 107 9.99 1.99 -2.15
N ALA A 108 10.63 1.14 -2.94
CA ALA A 108 9.95 0.23 -3.86
C ALA A 108 9.03 -0.75 -3.11
N LEU A 109 9.45 -1.29 -1.97
CA LEU A 109 8.60 -2.14 -1.12
C LEU A 109 7.43 -1.36 -0.51
N MET A 110 7.60 -0.08 -0.20
CA MET A 110 6.54 0.78 0.31
C MET A 110 5.38 0.90 -0.70
N LEU A 111 5.66 0.95 -2.01
CA LEU A 111 4.62 0.92 -3.04
C LEU A 111 3.76 -0.35 -2.92
N ILE A 112 4.39 -1.53 -2.85
CA ILE A 112 3.69 -2.82 -2.71
C ILE A 112 2.86 -2.83 -1.43
N VAL A 113 3.41 -2.37 -0.31
CA VAL A 113 2.68 -2.31 0.97
C VAL A 113 1.49 -1.36 0.88
N ALA A 114 1.66 -0.18 0.28
CA ALA A 114 0.58 0.79 0.09
C ALA A 114 -0.54 0.23 -0.81
N HIS A 115 -0.18 -0.51 -1.86
CA HIS A 115 -1.11 -1.20 -2.74
C HIS A 115 -2.02 -2.16 -1.94
N GLU A 116 -1.41 -3.01 -1.12
CA GLU A 116 -2.17 -3.99 -0.34
C GLU A 116 -2.94 -3.35 0.84
N VAL A 117 -2.42 -2.26 1.43
CA VAL A 117 -3.17 -1.49 2.43
C VAL A 117 -4.41 -0.85 1.80
N ALA A 118 -4.34 -0.40 0.55
CA ALA A 118 -5.51 0.13 -0.14
C ALA A 118 -6.60 -0.95 -0.29
N HIS A 119 -6.25 -2.20 -0.60
CA HIS A 119 -7.21 -3.33 -0.58
C HIS A 119 -7.78 -3.57 0.80
N LEU A 120 -6.92 -3.63 1.84
CA LEU A 120 -7.34 -3.83 3.22
C LEU A 120 -8.38 -2.79 3.66
N ILE A 121 -8.13 -1.51 3.34
CA ILE A 121 -9.02 -0.41 3.73
C ILE A 121 -10.29 -0.44 2.88
N HIS A 122 -10.17 -0.65 1.58
CA HIS A 122 -11.31 -0.75 0.67
C HIS A 122 -12.27 -1.84 1.14
N ASP A 123 -11.82 -3.09 1.23
CA ASP A 123 -12.66 -4.25 1.53
C ASP A 123 -13.35 -4.20 2.90
N ASN A 124 -12.79 -3.45 3.86
CA ASN A 124 -13.35 -3.35 5.20
C ASN A 124 -14.21 -2.11 5.41
N TYR A 125 -13.93 -1.00 4.74
CA TYR A 125 -14.45 0.31 5.14
C TYR A 125 -15.13 1.11 4.03
N PHE A 126 -15.12 0.65 2.77
CA PHE A 126 -15.76 1.38 1.68
C PHE A 126 -17.25 1.63 1.93
N ILE A 127 -17.98 0.62 2.44
CA ILE A 127 -19.42 0.72 2.74
C ILE A 127 -19.75 1.72 3.84
N TYR A 128 -18.81 2.10 4.68
CA TYR A 128 -19.06 3.03 5.78
C TYR A 128 -18.68 4.46 5.42
N THR A 129 -17.74 4.63 4.48
CA THR A 129 -17.18 5.92 4.09
C THR A 129 -18.00 6.56 2.97
N ARG A 130 -18.61 7.72 3.24
CA ARG A 130 -19.53 8.44 2.33
C ARG A 130 -19.01 8.52 0.89
N TRP A 131 -17.83 9.10 0.69
CA TRP A 131 -17.25 9.35 -0.64
C TRP A 131 -16.70 8.09 -1.34
N LEU A 132 -16.56 6.98 -0.61
CA LEU A 132 -16.21 5.67 -1.18
C LEU A 132 -17.46 4.89 -1.62
N ARG A 133 -18.62 5.06 -0.99
CA ARG A 133 -19.83 4.34 -1.41
C ARG A 133 -20.30 4.67 -2.83
N GLU A 134 -19.92 5.83 -3.35
CA GLU A 134 -20.40 6.36 -4.63
C GLU A 134 -19.64 5.82 -5.86
N GLY A 135 -18.57 5.04 -5.68
CA GLY A 135 -17.81 4.44 -6.80
C GLY A 135 -18.00 2.93 -6.95
N ASP A 136 -17.25 2.31 -7.87
CA ASP A 136 -17.27 0.86 -8.09
C ASP A 136 -16.47 0.10 -7.02
N ASN A 137 -16.99 -1.07 -6.64
CA ASN A 137 -16.39 -1.96 -5.64
C ASN A 137 -15.54 -3.08 -6.28
N THR A 138 -14.97 -2.83 -7.46
CA THR A 138 -14.12 -3.81 -8.15
C THR A 138 -12.69 -3.78 -7.61
N PRO A 139 -11.94 -4.90 -7.64
CA PRO A 139 -10.51 -4.88 -7.37
C PRO A 139 -9.82 -3.87 -8.28
N HIS A 140 -9.12 -2.90 -7.67
CA HIS A 140 -8.47 -1.76 -8.36
C HIS A 140 -9.43 -0.78 -9.07
N GLY A 141 -10.72 -0.80 -8.70
CA GLY A 141 -11.72 0.16 -9.14
C GLY A 141 -11.46 1.58 -8.61
N LYS A 142 -12.29 2.55 -9.02
CA LYS A 142 -12.19 3.97 -8.64
C LYS A 142 -12.10 4.16 -7.11
N ASN A 143 -12.84 3.38 -6.32
CA ASN A 143 -12.81 3.50 -4.86
C ASN A 143 -11.46 3.08 -4.26
N TRP A 144 -10.97 1.92 -4.67
CA TRP A 144 -9.62 1.47 -4.32
C TRP A 144 -8.57 2.49 -4.78
N GLN A 145 -8.69 3.01 -6.01
CA GLN A 145 -7.76 3.99 -6.57
C GLN A 145 -7.75 5.29 -5.77
N LYS A 146 -8.90 5.76 -5.26
CA LYS A 146 -8.94 6.97 -4.40
C LYS A 146 -8.12 6.77 -3.12
N ILE A 147 -8.28 5.62 -2.44
CA ILE A 147 -7.48 5.28 -1.24
C ILE A 147 -6.00 5.19 -1.62
N TYR A 148 -5.70 4.51 -2.72
CA TYR A 148 -4.33 4.31 -3.15
C TYR A 148 -3.64 5.62 -3.56
N ARG A 149 -4.36 6.54 -4.21
CA ARG A 149 -3.87 7.90 -4.52
C ARG A 149 -3.49 8.68 -3.27
N ILE A 150 -4.23 8.55 -2.17
CA ILE A 150 -3.87 9.17 -0.89
C ILE A 150 -2.52 8.64 -0.43
N LEU A 151 -2.36 7.31 -0.34
CA LEU A 151 -1.11 6.69 0.09
C LEU A 151 0.06 7.03 -0.85
N ARG A 152 -0.19 7.04 -2.17
CA ARG A 152 0.83 7.40 -3.17
C ARG A 152 1.31 8.83 -3.00
N ARG A 153 0.40 9.81 -2.89
CA ARG A 153 0.77 11.22 -2.70
C ARG A 153 1.49 11.49 -1.39
N GLU A 154 0.98 10.91 -0.30
CA GLU A 154 1.40 11.31 1.05
C GLU A 154 2.61 10.52 1.56
N ILE A 155 2.86 9.33 1.01
CA ILE A 155 3.91 8.42 1.50
C ILE A 155 4.85 8.02 0.38
N VAL A 156 4.33 7.36 -0.66
CA VAL A 156 5.16 6.60 -1.61
C VAL A 156 5.92 7.52 -2.57
N ASN A 157 5.22 8.45 -3.22
CA ASN A 157 5.77 9.26 -4.32
C ASN A 157 6.80 10.30 -3.86
N LYS A 158 6.95 10.52 -2.55
CA LYS A 158 7.98 11.40 -1.99
C LYS A 158 9.39 10.90 -2.30
N ASN A 159 9.54 9.59 -2.51
CA ASN A 159 10.83 8.94 -2.76
C ASN A 159 10.91 8.32 -4.17
N MET A 160 9.97 8.66 -5.07
CA MET A 160 10.08 8.30 -6.48
C MET A 160 11.20 9.10 -7.13
N VAL A 161 12.03 8.42 -7.91
CA VAL A 161 12.95 9.08 -8.82
C VAL A 161 12.08 9.64 -9.94
N LYS A 162 11.90 10.96 -9.94
CA LYS A 162 11.34 11.62 -11.11
C LYS A 162 12.38 11.46 -12.21
N ASP A 163 11.95 10.98 -13.37
CA ASP A 163 12.80 11.05 -14.56
C ASP A 163 13.32 12.49 -14.65
N VAL A 164 14.65 12.62 -14.63
CA VAL A 164 15.27 13.90 -14.98
C VAL A 164 14.78 14.16 -16.39
N ASP A 165 14.05 15.26 -16.54
CA ASP A 165 13.58 15.74 -17.84
C ASP A 165 14.69 15.53 -18.89
N PRO A 166 14.48 14.69 -19.91
CA PRO A 166 15.50 14.45 -20.93
C PRO A 166 15.89 15.75 -21.67
N GLU A 167 15.11 16.83 -21.52
CA GLU A 167 15.42 18.16 -22.06
C GLU A 167 16.35 19.01 -21.17
N LYS A 168 16.71 18.58 -19.96
CA LYS A 168 17.70 19.28 -19.10
C LYS A 168 19.14 18.80 -19.26
N LYS A 169 19.52 18.44 -20.48
CA LYS A 169 20.92 18.48 -20.93
C LYS A 169 21.04 19.44 -22.09
N VAL A 170 21.18 20.74 -21.79
CA VAL A 170 22.13 21.70 -22.39
C VAL A 170 21.98 23.02 -21.61
N ALA A 171 22.98 23.34 -20.81
CA ALA A 171 23.49 24.70 -20.60
C ALA A 171 24.96 24.57 -20.18
#